data_AF-A0A1S2CGT0-F1
#
_entry.id   AF-A0A1S2CGT0-F1
#
_cell.length_a   1.000
_cell.length_b   1.000
_cell.length_c   1.000
_cell.angle_alpha   90.00
_cell.angle_beta   90.00
_cell.angle_gamma   90.00
#
_symmetry.space_group_name_H-M   'P 1'
#
loop_
_entity.id
_entity.type
_entity.pdbx_description
1 polymer ?
#
loop_
_entity_poly.entity_id
_entity_poly.type
_entity_poly.pdbx_seq_one_letter_code
_entity_poly.pdbx_strand_id
1 'polypeptide(L)'
;MARLIAAALITLLFLAGCAESTTPPTFKQALPTATQQPVSFNEDVRPIVEAKCLACHSCFDAPCQLKMEYSDGLIRGAHKDPVYDGARFQTQETTRLGIDAQTEQQWREMGFYSVLARGDQTRSLFENMIRLGKQYEFAPNSKLPEDIELGLSRADQCVSNEDFSDYASDHPYEGMPLAMTGLTDNEYATLTGWLNQAAPSAIGYSGQ
;
A
#
# COMPACT_ATOMS: atom_id res chain seq x y z
N MET A 1 33.88 41.49 33.48
CA MET A 1 32.51 41.10 33.86
C MET A 1 31.52 41.14 32.69
N ALA A 2 31.46 42.21 31.88
CA ALA A 2 30.53 42.28 30.73
C ALA A 2 30.70 41.18 29.65
N ARG A 3 31.93 40.67 29.42
CA ARG A 3 32.19 39.59 28.44
C ARG A 3 31.76 38.19 28.89
N LEU A 4 31.63 37.95 30.20
CA LEU A 4 31.17 36.67 30.76
C LEU A 4 29.63 36.57 30.74
N ILE A 5 28.93 37.70 30.82
CA ILE A 5 27.46 37.78 30.75
C ILE A 5 26.97 37.54 29.32
N ALA A 6 27.68 38.07 28.31
CA ALA A 6 27.33 37.86 26.90
C ALA A 6 27.50 36.39 26.45
N ALA A 7 28.52 35.69 26.96
CA ALA A 7 28.71 34.27 26.68
C ALA A 7 27.59 33.41 27.27
N ALA A 8 27.16 33.69 28.51
CA ALA A 8 26.08 32.95 29.16
C ALA A 8 24.70 33.14 28.48
N LEU A 9 24.45 34.31 27.88
CA LEU A 9 23.22 34.58 27.12
C LEU A 9 23.18 33.89 25.75
N ILE A 10 24.34 33.66 25.12
CA ILE A 10 24.42 32.93 23.84
C ILE A 10 24.25 31.42 24.08
N THR A 11 24.75 30.86 25.19
CA THR A 11 24.53 29.44 25.53
C THR A 11 23.09 29.13 25.91
N LEU A 12 22.36 30.09 26.50
CA LEU A 12 20.96 29.89 26.88
C LEU A 12 19.99 29.90 25.68
N LEU A 13 20.37 30.55 24.56
CA LEU A 13 19.56 30.56 23.33
C LEU A 13 19.60 29.25 22.53
N PHE A 14 20.60 28.38 22.76
CA PHE A 14 20.71 27.08 22.07
C PHE A 14 19.91 25.95 22.73
N LEU A 15 19.36 26.16 23.93
CA LEU A 15 18.58 25.15 24.67
C LEU A 15 17.06 25.26 24.45
N ALA A 16 16.60 26.27 23.70
CA ALA A 16 15.23 26.29 23.18
C ALA A 16 15.14 25.40 21.93
N GLY A 17 15.46 24.12 22.08
CA GLY A 17 15.18 23.11 21.07
C GLY A 17 13.68 23.07 20.84
N CYS A 18 13.27 23.13 19.57
CA CYS A 18 11.88 22.92 19.17
C CYS A 18 11.43 21.58 19.74
N ALA A 19 10.53 21.60 20.71
CA ALA A 19 9.81 20.39 21.10
C ALA A 19 9.02 19.93 19.88
N GLU A 20 9.44 18.83 19.26
CA GLU A 20 8.70 18.20 18.18
C GLU A 20 7.41 17.62 18.77
N SER A 21 6.31 18.32 18.54
CA SER A 21 4.98 17.84 18.90
C SER A 21 4.53 16.80 17.88
N THR A 22 4.90 15.54 18.08
CA THR A 22 4.29 14.40 17.38
C THR A 22 2.89 14.17 17.96
N THR A 23 1.86 14.66 17.25
CA THR A 23 0.47 14.32 17.57
C THR A 23 0.27 12.83 17.29
N PRO A 24 -0.20 12.03 18.25
CA PRO A 24 -0.41 10.60 18.02
C PRO A 24 -1.48 10.37 16.93
N PRO A 25 -1.35 9.30 16.12
CA PRO A 25 -2.34 8.95 15.12
C PRO A 25 -3.71 8.73 15.78
N THR A 26 -4.76 9.27 15.16
CA THR A 26 -6.13 9.14 15.67
C THR A 26 -6.81 7.94 15.02
N PHE A 27 -7.33 7.02 15.82
CA PHE A 27 -8.09 5.88 15.33
C PHE A 27 -9.48 6.29 14.83
N LYS A 28 -9.85 5.84 13.64
CA LYS A 28 -11.19 5.99 13.05
C LYS A 28 -12.04 4.76 13.32
N GLN A 29 -13.11 4.96 14.09
CA GLN A 29 -13.97 3.87 14.57
C GLN A 29 -14.93 3.32 13.49
N ALA A 30 -15.29 4.11 12.48
CA ALA A 30 -16.19 3.71 11.41
C ALA A 30 -15.56 3.97 10.04
N LEU A 31 -15.48 2.92 9.22
CA LEU A 31 -15.07 3.02 7.82
C LEU A 31 -16.31 3.25 6.94
N PRO A 32 -16.18 3.98 5.83
CA PRO A 32 -17.29 4.18 4.90
C PRO A 32 -17.83 2.86 4.36
N THR A 33 -19.13 2.80 4.14
CA THR A 33 -19.78 1.64 3.52
C THR A 33 -19.42 1.58 2.04
N ALA A 34 -19.12 0.39 1.54
CA ALA A 34 -18.88 0.14 0.12
C ALA A 34 -20.07 0.59 -0.73
N THR A 35 -19.80 1.20 -1.88
CA THR A 35 -20.87 1.53 -2.83
C THR A 35 -21.56 0.26 -3.33
N GLN A 36 -22.87 0.37 -3.51
CA GLN A 36 -23.72 -0.69 -4.06
C GLN A 36 -24.03 -0.47 -5.56
N GLN A 37 -23.62 0.68 -6.11
CA GLN A 37 -23.75 0.96 -7.53
C GLN A 37 -22.69 0.18 -8.31
N PRO A 38 -22.98 -0.23 -9.56
CA PRO A 38 -21.96 -0.85 -10.42
C PRO A 38 -20.73 0.05 -10.54
N VAL A 39 -19.54 -0.53 -10.36
CA VAL A 39 -18.25 0.18 -10.41
C VAL A 39 -17.42 -0.36 -11.57
N SER A 40 -17.02 0.53 -12.48
CA SER A 40 -16.12 0.22 -13.58
C SER A 40 -14.66 0.35 -13.16
N PHE A 41 -13.82 -0.61 -13.55
CA PHE A 41 -12.38 -0.47 -13.30
C PHE A 41 -11.81 0.76 -14.01
N ASN A 42 -12.08 0.92 -15.31
CA ASN A 42 -11.45 1.94 -16.13
C ASN A 42 -11.91 3.37 -15.80
N GLU A 43 -13.18 3.53 -15.43
CA GLU A 43 -13.79 4.85 -15.19
C GLU A 43 -13.72 5.27 -13.72
N ASP A 44 -13.88 4.34 -12.79
CA ASP A 44 -14.03 4.67 -11.37
C ASP A 44 -12.81 4.27 -10.53
N VAL A 45 -12.21 3.11 -10.78
CA VAL A 45 -11.10 2.58 -9.95
C VAL A 45 -9.75 3.11 -10.40
N ARG A 46 -9.48 3.08 -11.71
CA ARG A 46 -8.19 3.45 -12.28
C ARG A 46 -7.77 4.88 -11.90
N PRO A 47 -8.64 5.91 -11.93
CA PRO A 47 -8.24 7.25 -11.48
C PRO A 47 -7.78 7.29 -10.01
N ILE A 48 -8.39 6.48 -9.14
CA ILE A 48 -8.00 6.38 -7.73
C ILE A 48 -6.64 5.69 -7.62
N VAL A 49 -6.46 4.57 -8.31
CA VAL A 49 -5.19 3.81 -8.30
C VAL A 49 -4.05 4.66 -8.87
N GLU A 50 -4.27 5.38 -9.96
CA GLU A 50 -3.33 6.34 -10.54
C GLU A 50 -2.90 7.40 -9.52
N ALA A 51 -3.85 8.00 -8.80
CA ALA A 51 -3.56 9.05 -7.84
C ALA A 51 -2.94 8.55 -6.52
N LYS A 52 -3.25 7.31 -6.11
CA LYS A 52 -3.01 6.83 -4.73
C LYS A 52 -2.06 5.65 -4.62
N CYS A 53 -1.74 4.96 -5.71
CA CYS A 53 -0.99 3.70 -5.67
C CYS A 53 0.19 3.69 -6.64
N LEU A 54 0.06 4.32 -7.81
CA LEU A 54 1.05 4.19 -8.89
C LEU A 54 2.40 4.84 -8.61
N ALA A 55 2.50 5.74 -7.63
CA ALA A 55 3.79 6.24 -7.17
C ALA A 55 4.74 5.10 -6.75
N CYS A 56 4.19 3.99 -6.24
CA CYS A 56 4.96 2.81 -5.84
C CYS A 56 4.67 1.58 -6.74
N HIS A 57 3.45 1.44 -7.27
CA HIS A 57 2.99 0.22 -7.94
C HIS A 57 2.87 0.32 -9.47
N SER A 58 3.73 1.10 -10.14
CA SER A 58 3.67 1.30 -11.61
C SER A 58 4.85 0.74 -12.41
N CYS A 59 6.00 0.48 -11.80
CA CYS A 59 7.21 0.11 -12.53
C CYS A 59 7.57 -1.37 -12.35
N PHE A 60 8.63 -1.82 -13.01
CA PHE A 60 9.14 -3.19 -12.89
C PHE A 60 9.70 -3.48 -11.49
N ASP A 61 10.15 -2.45 -10.77
CA ASP A 61 10.62 -2.49 -9.40
C ASP A 61 9.51 -2.21 -8.37
N ALA A 62 8.23 -2.29 -8.79
CA ALA A 62 7.13 -2.16 -7.86
C ALA A 62 7.27 -3.19 -6.71
N PRO A 63 7.02 -2.78 -5.45
CA PRO A 63 7.09 -3.67 -4.30
C PRO A 63 6.32 -4.97 -4.52
N CYS A 64 6.97 -6.08 -4.20
CA CYS A 64 6.39 -7.43 -4.36
C CYS A 64 5.93 -7.72 -5.81
N GLN A 65 6.58 -7.09 -6.78
CA GLN A 65 6.21 -7.09 -8.20
C GLN A 65 4.76 -6.66 -8.48
N LEU A 66 4.03 -6.07 -7.52
CA LEU A 66 2.62 -5.77 -7.66
C LEU A 66 2.43 -4.53 -8.54
N LYS A 67 1.85 -4.75 -9.73
CA LYS A 67 1.57 -3.72 -10.72
C LYS A 67 0.08 -3.41 -10.74
N MET A 68 -0.29 -2.13 -10.68
CA MET A 68 -1.68 -1.72 -10.50
C MET A 68 -2.21 -0.81 -11.62
N GLU A 69 -1.41 -0.45 -12.62
CA GLU A 69 -1.81 0.49 -13.68
C GLU A 69 -2.98 -0.03 -14.53
N TYR A 70 -3.10 -1.35 -14.61
CA TYR A 70 -4.13 -2.06 -15.35
C TYR A 70 -4.71 -3.21 -14.52
N SER A 71 -5.94 -3.61 -14.85
CA SER A 71 -6.63 -4.74 -14.21
C SER A 71 -5.80 -6.02 -14.24
N ASP A 72 -5.09 -6.27 -15.33
CA ASP A 72 -4.28 -7.49 -15.51
C ASP A 72 -3.14 -7.59 -14.50
N GLY A 73 -2.60 -6.44 -14.05
CA GLY A 73 -1.59 -6.40 -13.00
C GLY A 73 -2.16 -6.83 -11.64
N LEU A 74 -3.37 -6.38 -11.32
CA LEU A 74 -4.10 -6.78 -10.11
C LEU A 74 -4.52 -8.26 -10.16
N ILE A 75 -4.93 -8.75 -11.33
CA ILE A 75 -5.26 -10.17 -11.55
C ILE A 75 -4.01 -11.03 -11.41
N ARG A 76 -2.87 -10.63 -12.00
CA ARG A 76 -1.59 -11.31 -11.78
C ARG A 76 -1.27 -11.37 -10.29
N GLY A 77 -1.44 -10.27 -9.56
CA GLY A 77 -1.24 -10.21 -8.12
C GLY A 77 0.21 -9.89 -7.75
N ALA A 78 0.62 -10.35 -6.56
CA ALA A 78 1.93 -10.05 -5.99
C ALA A 78 2.82 -11.30 -5.91
N HIS A 79 4.13 -11.08 -5.85
CA HIS A 79 5.16 -12.11 -5.79
C HIS A 79 6.26 -11.67 -4.81
N LYS A 80 6.71 -12.60 -3.97
CA LYS A 80 7.69 -12.31 -2.91
C LYS A 80 9.12 -12.11 -3.42
N ASP A 81 9.49 -12.78 -4.51
CA ASP A 81 10.85 -12.69 -5.03
C ASP A 81 11.10 -11.30 -5.66
N PRO A 82 12.26 -10.69 -5.41
CA PRO A 82 12.60 -9.40 -6.02
C PRO A 82 12.80 -9.53 -7.53
N VAL A 83 12.47 -8.48 -8.28
CA VAL A 83 12.81 -8.41 -9.72
C VAL A 83 14.30 -8.21 -9.94
N TYR A 84 14.93 -7.42 -9.06
CA TYR A 84 16.35 -7.13 -9.12
C TYR A 84 17.07 -7.78 -7.94
N ASP A 85 17.59 -8.98 -8.17
CA ASP A 85 18.55 -9.63 -7.27
C ASP A 85 19.97 -9.43 -7.80
N GLY A 86 20.71 -8.50 -7.19
CA GLY A 86 22.10 -8.20 -7.55
C GLY A 86 23.10 -9.30 -7.17
N ALA A 87 22.69 -10.28 -6.35
CA ALA A 87 23.53 -11.40 -5.94
C ALA A 87 23.34 -12.64 -6.84
N ARG A 88 22.45 -12.58 -7.84
CA ARG A 88 22.13 -13.73 -8.68
C ARG A 88 23.30 -14.14 -9.59
N PHE A 89 23.57 -15.44 -9.62
CA PHE A 89 24.51 -16.07 -10.56
C PHE A 89 23.82 -16.77 -11.73
N GLN A 90 22.49 -16.86 -11.69
CA GLN A 90 21.66 -17.53 -12.69
C GLN A 90 20.61 -16.56 -13.25
N THR A 91 20.15 -16.86 -14.46
CA THR A 91 19.05 -16.12 -15.10
C THR A 91 17.77 -16.36 -14.31
N GLN A 92 17.08 -15.28 -13.95
CA GLN A 92 15.75 -15.33 -13.35
C GLN A 92 14.69 -15.36 -14.46
N GLU A 93 13.62 -16.11 -14.22
CA GLU A 93 12.46 -16.10 -15.12
C GLU A 93 11.83 -14.71 -15.17
N THR A 94 11.42 -14.30 -16.37
CA THR A 94 10.76 -12.99 -16.57
C THR A 94 9.27 -13.10 -16.25
N THR A 95 8.71 -12.02 -15.70
CA THR A 95 7.31 -11.97 -15.24
C THR A 95 6.51 -10.83 -15.90
N ARG A 96 6.84 -10.48 -17.15
CA ARG A 96 6.24 -9.37 -17.90
C ARG A 96 4.78 -9.66 -18.22
N LEU A 97 3.91 -8.75 -17.81
CA LEU A 97 2.48 -8.78 -18.09
C LEU A 97 2.21 -8.89 -19.60
N GLY A 98 1.30 -9.80 -19.98
CA GLY A 98 0.89 -10.02 -21.37
C GLY A 98 1.92 -10.71 -22.26
N ILE A 99 3.09 -11.09 -21.72
CA ILE A 99 4.15 -11.77 -22.49
C ILE A 99 4.45 -13.14 -21.87
N ASP A 100 4.82 -13.15 -20.60
CA ASP A 100 5.35 -14.36 -19.95
C ASP A 100 4.25 -15.29 -19.43
N ALA A 101 3.04 -14.76 -19.23
CA ALA A 101 1.81 -15.53 -19.03
C ALA A 101 0.59 -14.76 -19.55
N GLN A 102 -0.45 -15.52 -19.91
CA GLN A 102 -1.68 -15.04 -20.58
C GLN A 102 -2.95 -15.26 -19.74
N THR A 103 -2.85 -16.00 -18.63
CA THR A 103 -3.99 -16.35 -17.78
C THR A 103 -3.66 -16.18 -16.30
N GLU A 104 -4.67 -15.96 -15.48
CA GLU A 104 -4.50 -15.90 -14.02
C GLU A 104 -3.86 -17.18 -13.47
N GLN A 105 -4.30 -18.35 -13.93
CA GLN A 105 -3.77 -19.64 -13.47
C GLN A 105 -2.27 -19.79 -13.74
N GLN A 106 -1.80 -19.35 -14.91
CA GLN A 106 -0.36 -19.35 -15.23
C GLN A 106 0.42 -18.46 -14.26
N TRP A 107 -0.14 -17.31 -13.86
CA TRP A 107 0.50 -16.48 -12.83
C TRP A 107 0.59 -17.18 -11.48
N ARG A 108 -0.44 -17.94 -11.08
CA ARG A 108 -0.42 -18.76 -9.86
C ARG A 108 0.66 -19.85 -9.93
N GLU A 109 0.81 -20.51 -11.07
CA GLU A 109 1.86 -21.51 -11.31
C GLU A 109 3.27 -20.90 -11.24
N MET A 110 3.41 -19.64 -11.64
CA MET A 110 4.64 -18.85 -11.49
C MET A 110 4.83 -18.27 -10.06
N GLY A 111 4.01 -18.67 -9.08
CA GLY A 111 4.17 -18.28 -7.68
C GLY A 111 3.54 -16.94 -7.29
N PHE A 112 2.81 -16.27 -8.19
CA PHE A 112 2.09 -15.05 -7.82
C PHE A 112 0.85 -15.41 -7.00
N TYR A 113 0.63 -14.72 -5.89
CA TYR A 113 -0.60 -14.84 -5.10
C TYR A 113 -1.57 -13.71 -5.41
N SER A 114 -2.86 -14.03 -5.30
CA SER A 114 -3.93 -13.07 -5.59
C SER A 114 -4.04 -12.01 -4.49
N VAL A 115 -4.07 -10.74 -4.89
CA VAL A 115 -4.41 -9.62 -4.01
C VAL A 115 -5.91 -9.31 -4.02
N LEU A 116 -6.66 -9.96 -4.92
CA LEU A 116 -8.09 -9.75 -5.15
C LEU A 116 -8.95 -10.89 -4.59
N ALA A 117 -8.37 -12.08 -4.37
CA ALA A 117 -9.11 -13.24 -3.88
C ALA A 117 -9.74 -12.97 -2.52
N ARG A 118 -10.97 -13.46 -2.35
CA ARG A 118 -11.78 -13.35 -1.14
C ARG A 118 -12.28 -14.73 -0.77
N GLY A 119 -12.49 -14.97 0.52
CA GLY A 119 -13.26 -16.11 1.01
C GLY A 119 -14.63 -15.69 1.49
N ASP A 120 -15.47 -16.66 1.86
CA ASP A 120 -16.84 -16.42 2.34
C ASP A 120 -16.92 -15.42 3.51
N GLN A 121 -15.86 -15.36 4.31
CA GLN A 121 -15.75 -14.45 5.46
C GLN A 121 -14.46 -13.62 5.47
N THR A 122 -13.64 -13.72 4.42
CA THR A 122 -12.34 -13.03 4.37
C THR A 122 -12.31 -11.99 3.24
N ARG A 123 -11.81 -10.81 3.57
CA ARG A 123 -11.57 -9.73 2.61
C ARG A 123 -10.37 -10.07 1.74
N SER A 124 -10.24 -9.38 0.62
CA SER A 124 -9.04 -9.48 -0.19
C SER A 124 -7.87 -8.75 0.45
N LEU A 125 -6.64 -9.12 0.08
CA LEU A 125 -5.46 -8.43 0.58
C LEU A 125 -5.49 -6.93 0.22
N PHE A 126 -5.95 -6.58 -0.97
CA PHE A 126 -6.14 -5.17 -1.36
C PHE A 126 -7.09 -4.46 -0.38
N GLU A 127 -8.27 -5.02 -0.10
CA GLU A 127 -9.20 -4.40 0.85
C GLU A 127 -8.60 -4.27 2.25
N ASN A 128 -7.92 -5.32 2.71
CA ASN A 128 -7.26 -5.37 4.01
C ASN A 128 -6.21 -4.25 4.15
N MET A 129 -5.37 -4.04 3.14
CA MET A 129 -4.36 -2.98 3.13
C MET A 129 -4.96 -1.57 3.12
N ILE A 130 -6.00 -1.31 2.31
CA ILE A 130 -6.63 0.02 2.29
C ILE A 130 -7.46 0.30 3.54
N ARG A 131 -8.01 -0.75 4.14
CA ARG A 131 -8.69 -0.66 5.44
C ARG A 131 -7.69 -0.31 6.54
N LEU A 132 -6.55 -0.98 6.59
CA LEU A 132 -5.46 -0.68 7.53
C LEU A 132 -5.00 0.78 7.36
N GLY A 133 -4.81 1.24 6.12
CA GLY A 133 -4.33 2.60 5.85
C GLY A 133 -5.35 3.69 6.21
N LYS A 134 -6.64 3.36 6.23
CA LYS A 134 -7.72 4.30 6.58
C LYS A 134 -8.10 4.27 8.06
N GLN A 135 -7.71 3.25 8.81
CA GLN A 135 -8.08 3.10 10.21
C GLN A 135 -7.41 4.12 11.13
N TYR A 136 -6.29 4.71 10.70
CA TYR A 136 -5.57 5.75 11.42
C TYR A 136 -5.41 6.99 10.56
N GLU A 137 -5.63 8.16 11.16
CA GLU A 137 -5.31 9.44 10.53
C GLU A 137 -4.12 10.10 11.19
N PHE A 138 -3.22 10.57 10.34
CA PHE A 138 -2.11 11.43 10.71
C PHE A 138 -2.51 12.90 10.49
N ALA A 139 -2.02 13.77 11.35
CA ALA A 139 -2.26 15.20 11.19
C ALA A 139 -1.65 15.68 9.86
N PRO A 140 -2.32 16.57 9.10
CA PRO A 140 -1.76 17.09 7.86
C PRO A 140 -0.37 17.71 8.10
N ASN A 141 0.59 17.36 7.24
CA ASN A 141 1.99 17.80 7.33
C ASN A 141 2.72 17.40 8.64
N SER A 142 2.23 16.41 9.39
CA SER A 142 3.00 15.84 10.50
C SER A 142 4.03 14.84 10.00
N LYS A 143 5.11 14.69 10.77
CA LYS A 143 6.01 13.54 10.61
C LYS A 143 5.24 12.25 10.92
N LEU A 144 5.60 11.18 10.23
CA LEU A 144 5.18 9.84 10.60
C LEU A 144 5.93 9.39 11.86
N PRO A 145 5.37 8.45 12.63
CA PRO A 145 6.07 7.75 13.69
C PRO A 145 7.45 7.21 13.25
N GLU A 146 8.44 7.25 14.15
CA GLU A 146 9.82 6.85 13.84
C GLU A 146 9.99 5.34 13.57
N ASP A 147 9.03 4.53 14.02
CA ASP A 147 8.97 3.08 13.82
C ASP A 147 8.48 2.69 12.42
N ILE A 148 7.97 3.64 11.63
CA ILE A 148 7.65 3.41 10.21
C ILE A 148 8.92 3.61 9.39
N GLU A 149 9.55 2.50 8.99
CA GLU A 149 10.70 2.54 8.09
C GLU A 149 10.29 2.95 6.68
N LEU A 150 10.94 3.99 6.14
CA LEU A 150 10.76 4.47 4.78
C LEU A 150 12.11 4.56 4.05
N GLY A 151 12.07 4.62 2.73
CA GLY A 151 13.25 4.85 1.88
C GLY A 151 13.83 3.57 1.26
N LEU A 152 15.03 3.71 0.68
CA LEU A 152 15.64 2.70 -0.18
C LEU A 152 16.05 1.40 0.52
N SER A 153 16.21 1.43 1.84
CA SER A 153 16.60 0.27 2.65
C SER A 153 15.41 -0.50 3.21
N ARG A 154 14.17 -0.01 3.00
CA ARG A 154 12.97 -0.68 3.49
C ARG A 154 12.85 -2.05 2.81
N ALA A 155 12.72 -3.09 3.62
CA ALA A 155 12.41 -4.43 3.11
C ALA A 155 10.92 -4.52 2.75
N ASP A 156 10.63 -5.01 1.55
CA ASP A 156 9.26 -5.32 1.16
C ASP A 156 8.77 -6.57 1.90
N GLN A 157 7.75 -6.40 2.74
CA GLN A 157 7.22 -7.50 3.56
C GLN A 157 6.47 -8.55 2.74
N CYS A 158 5.91 -8.16 1.59
CA CYS A 158 5.19 -9.04 0.65
C CYS A 158 4.21 -10.02 1.31
N VAL A 159 3.46 -9.50 2.29
CA VAL A 159 2.47 -10.24 3.07
C VAL A 159 1.40 -10.85 2.18
N SER A 160 1.03 -12.09 2.49
CA SER A 160 -0.08 -12.81 1.86
C SER A 160 -1.41 -12.45 2.55
N ASN A 161 -2.55 -12.90 2.00
CA ASN A 161 -3.82 -12.70 2.69
C ASN A 161 -3.99 -13.59 3.93
N GLU A 162 -3.30 -14.74 3.99
CA GLU A 162 -3.30 -15.65 5.13
C GLU A 162 -2.54 -15.06 6.33
N ASP A 163 -1.42 -14.38 6.07
CA ASP A 163 -0.55 -13.80 7.11
C ASP A 163 -0.94 -12.34 7.46
N PHE A 164 -1.97 -11.79 6.82
CA PHE A 164 -2.34 -10.38 6.97
C PHE A 164 -2.67 -9.98 8.42
N SER A 165 -3.28 -10.88 9.20
CA SER A 165 -3.65 -10.57 10.59
C SER A 165 -2.42 -10.30 11.46
N ASP A 166 -1.37 -11.10 11.28
CA ASP A 166 -0.13 -10.96 12.05
C ASP A 166 0.60 -9.69 11.59
N TYR A 167 0.67 -9.45 10.28
CA TYR A 167 1.20 -8.20 9.73
C TYR A 167 0.48 -6.96 10.27
N ALA A 168 -0.85 -6.96 10.32
CA ALA A 168 -1.62 -5.82 10.81
C ALA A 168 -1.43 -5.56 12.32
N SER A 169 -1.13 -6.62 13.08
CA SER A 169 -0.79 -6.52 14.50
C SER A 169 0.60 -5.88 14.70
N ASP A 170 1.58 -6.32 13.92
CA ASP A 170 2.97 -5.87 14.04
C ASP A 170 3.21 -4.51 13.38
N HIS A 171 2.43 -4.19 12.33
CA HIS A 171 2.54 -2.97 11.53
C HIS A 171 1.21 -2.20 11.45
N PRO A 172 0.62 -1.75 12.58
CA PRO A 172 -0.73 -1.17 12.62
C PRO A 172 -0.88 0.13 11.81
N TYR A 173 0.23 0.78 11.49
CA TYR A 173 0.29 2.05 10.76
C TYR A 173 0.76 1.91 9.31
N GLU A 174 1.13 0.71 8.86
CA GLU A 174 1.69 0.47 7.52
C GLU A 174 0.65 -0.07 6.51
N GLY A 175 -0.57 0.47 6.61
CA GLY A 175 -1.57 0.26 5.58
C GLY A 175 -1.34 1.15 4.36
N MET A 176 -2.07 0.87 3.29
CA MET A 176 -1.89 1.57 2.02
C MET A 176 -3.04 2.57 1.76
N PRO A 177 -2.79 3.72 1.13
CA PRO A 177 -1.48 4.25 0.73
C PRO A 177 -0.62 4.69 1.92
N LEU A 178 0.62 4.20 1.99
CA LEU A 178 1.56 4.53 3.06
C LEU A 178 2.31 5.84 2.75
N ALA A 179 2.53 6.68 3.76
CA ALA A 179 3.34 7.90 3.67
C ALA A 179 2.95 8.88 2.55
N MET A 180 1.67 8.86 2.15
CA MET A 180 1.10 9.79 1.18
C MET A 180 -0.35 10.13 1.54
N THR A 181 -1.03 10.93 0.71
CA THR A 181 -2.42 11.29 0.97
C THR A 181 -3.30 10.04 0.96
N GLY A 182 -3.98 9.76 2.08
CA GLY A 182 -4.89 8.63 2.20
C GLY A 182 -6.11 8.76 1.26
N LEU A 183 -6.93 7.70 1.27
CA LEU A 183 -8.19 7.65 0.53
C LEU A 183 -9.25 8.52 1.21
N THR A 184 -9.93 9.35 0.43
CA THR A 184 -11.19 9.97 0.83
C THR A 184 -12.25 8.89 1.09
N ASP A 185 -13.34 9.27 1.74
CA ASP A 185 -14.41 8.31 2.05
C ASP A 185 -15.08 7.76 0.79
N ASN A 186 -15.25 8.60 -0.24
CA ASN A 186 -15.78 8.20 -1.53
C ASN A 186 -14.82 7.26 -2.27
N GLU A 187 -13.53 7.58 -2.32
CA GLU A 187 -12.53 6.72 -2.96
C GLU A 187 -12.49 5.33 -2.30
N TYR A 188 -12.50 5.29 -0.97
CA TYR A 188 -12.57 4.02 -0.23
C TYR A 188 -13.85 3.24 -0.53
N ALA A 189 -15.02 3.92 -0.54
CA ALA A 189 -16.29 3.29 -0.85
C ALA A 189 -16.34 2.74 -2.29
N THR A 190 -15.74 3.45 -3.25
CA THR A 190 -15.61 3.01 -4.65
C THR A 190 -14.73 1.78 -4.77
N LEU A 191 -13.51 1.80 -4.19
CA LEU A 191 -12.59 0.67 -4.24
C LEU A 191 -13.17 -0.58 -3.59
N THR A 192 -13.76 -0.44 -2.40
CA THR A 192 -14.39 -1.57 -1.69
C THR A 192 -15.64 -2.08 -2.40
N GLY A 193 -16.42 -1.19 -3.02
CA GLY A 193 -17.55 -1.57 -3.87
C GLY A 193 -17.10 -2.39 -5.08
N TRP A 194 -16.06 -1.94 -5.78
CA TRP A 194 -15.45 -2.68 -6.87
C TRP A 194 -14.92 -4.04 -6.42
N LEU A 195 -14.18 -4.13 -5.31
CA LEU A 195 -13.65 -5.40 -4.79
C LEU A 195 -14.77 -6.40 -4.44
N ASN A 196 -15.90 -5.91 -3.91
CA ASN A 196 -17.07 -6.76 -3.64
C ASN A 196 -17.74 -7.26 -4.93
N GLN A 197 -17.75 -6.45 -5.99
CA GLN A 197 -18.34 -6.79 -7.29
C GLN A 197 -17.41 -7.62 -8.19
N ALA A 198 -16.10 -7.49 -8.00
CA ALA A 198 -15.09 -8.26 -8.72
C ALA A 198 -14.98 -9.69 -8.17
N ALA A 199 -15.34 -9.93 -6.91
CA ALA A 199 -15.24 -11.25 -6.29
C ALA A 199 -16.07 -12.35 -6.98
N PRO A 200 -17.33 -12.11 -7.39
CA PRO A 200 -18.09 -13.05 -8.21
C PRO A 200 -17.54 -13.21 -9.64
N SER A 201 -16.83 -12.19 -10.16
CA SER A 201 -16.37 -12.09 -11.55
C SER A 201 -14.91 -12.50 -11.77
N ALA A 202 -14.15 -12.81 -10.72
CA ALA A 202 -12.78 -13.33 -10.81
C ALA A 202 -12.69 -14.69 -11.53
N ILE A 203 -13.83 -15.32 -11.83
CA ILE A 203 -13.92 -16.53 -12.67
C ILE A 203 -13.98 -16.19 -14.18
N GLY A 204 -14.07 -14.91 -14.59
CA GLY A 204 -14.32 -14.60 -16.00
C GLY A 204 -14.11 -13.16 -16.45
N TYR A 205 -13.05 -12.47 -16.02
CA TYR A 205 -12.62 -11.23 -16.69
C TYR A 205 -11.98 -11.57 -18.05
N SER A 206 -12.82 -11.84 -19.05
CA SER A 206 -12.45 -11.60 -20.44
C SER A 206 -12.55 -10.10 -20.67
N GLY A 207 -11.42 -9.44 -20.91
CA GLY A 207 -11.36 -8.01 -21.16
C GLY A 207 -12.38 -7.55 -22.20
N GLN A 208 -13.09 -6.49 -21.83
CA GLN A 208 -13.74 -5.52 -22.71
C GLN A 208 -13.57 -4.14 -22.08
#